data_AF-A0A7K3XP52-F1
#
_entry.id   AF-A0A7K3XP52-F1
#
_cell.length_a   1.000
_cell.length_b   1.000
_cell.length_c   1.000
_cell.angle_alpha   90.00
_cell.angle_beta   90.00
_cell.angle_gamma   90.00
#
_symmetry.space_group_name_H-M   'P 1'
#
loop_
_entity.id
_entity.type
_entity.pdbx_description
1 polymer ?
#
loop_
_entity_poly.entity_id
_entity_poly.type
_entity_poly.pdbx_seq_one_letter_code
_entity_poly.pdbx_strand_id
1 'polypeptide(L)'
;MKSRPLKHSPFLIILLFWASSAFTQNTNNSIFDQSTVKISPISTNSIHSDFGPAIVQDSLYFTTFNDKLVEKSDNKLRKKEYYDLYKAVVDKQGNTIGERIPINEFITHYNDGPVSWCTKTGELFITQNYEDQSAKLKPFQNEINHLRIMIAKQINGRWDQLVAFPYNNPEYSVGHPAITESG
;
A
#
# COMPACT_ATOMS: atom_id res chain seq x y z
N MET A 1 39.16 73.19 -35.37
CA MET A 1 39.17 72.35 -34.15
C MET A 1 39.23 70.88 -34.57
N LYS A 2 40.34 70.18 -34.31
CA LYS A 2 40.47 68.74 -34.62
C LYS A 2 39.93 67.92 -33.43
N SER A 3 38.88 67.12 -33.66
CA SER A 3 38.33 66.18 -32.67
C SER A 3 39.25 64.98 -32.50
N ARG A 4 39.68 64.70 -31.26
CA ARG A 4 40.43 63.47 -30.91
C ARG A 4 39.47 62.27 -30.86
N PRO A 5 39.86 61.08 -31.36
CA PRO A 5 39.04 59.88 -31.25
C PRO A 5 39.09 59.30 -29.83
N LEU A 6 37.94 58.88 -29.32
CA LEU A 6 37.81 58.17 -28.04
C LEU A 6 38.52 56.82 -28.12
N LYS A 7 39.47 56.58 -27.22
CA LYS A 7 40.04 55.24 -26.99
C LYS A 7 39.07 54.46 -26.10
N HIS A 8 38.41 53.44 -26.64
CA HIS A 8 37.64 52.51 -25.83
C HIS A 8 38.60 51.68 -24.95
N SER A 9 38.46 51.84 -23.63
CA SER A 9 39.24 51.07 -22.65
C SER A 9 38.74 49.62 -22.62
N PRO A 10 39.61 48.61 -22.82
CA PRO A 10 39.21 47.20 -22.81
C PRO A 10 38.70 46.73 -21.43
N PHE A 11 38.96 47.50 -20.36
CA PHE A 11 38.50 47.19 -19.01
C PHE A 11 36.98 47.23 -18.85
N LEU A 12 36.27 48.07 -19.61
CA LEU A 12 34.82 48.19 -19.47
C LEU A 12 34.08 46.95 -19.99
N ILE A 13 34.65 46.27 -21.01
CA ILE A 13 34.08 45.07 -21.62
C ILE A 13 34.30 43.84 -20.72
N ILE A 14 35.43 43.79 -20.00
CA ILE A 14 35.75 42.68 -19.08
C ILE A 14 34.84 42.70 -17.84
N LEU A 15 34.45 43.88 -17.36
CA LEU A 15 33.54 44.05 -16.22
C LEU A 15 32.10 43.62 -16.56
N LEU A 16 31.66 43.88 -17.79
CA LEU A 16 30.37 43.42 -18.31
C LEU A 16 30.31 41.89 -18.43
N PHE A 17 31.42 41.23 -18.81
CA PHE A 17 31.49 39.76 -18.88
C PHE A 17 31.42 39.08 -17.51
N TRP A 18 31.98 39.68 -16.45
CA TRP A 18 31.89 39.17 -15.08
C TRP A 18 30.50 39.36 -14.44
N ALA A 19 29.77 40.42 -14.81
CA ALA A 19 28.42 40.64 -14.30
C ALA A 19 27.40 39.63 -14.88
N SER A 20 27.60 39.18 -16.12
CA SER A 20 26.73 38.19 -16.77
C SER A 20 26.93 36.75 -16.29
N SER A 21 28.12 36.38 -15.77
CA SER A 21 28.36 35.05 -15.20
C SER A 21 27.84 34.89 -13.76
N ALA A 22 27.54 35.99 -13.06
CA ALA A 22 26.92 35.96 -11.73
C ALA A 22 25.38 35.77 -11.78
N PHE A 23 24.77 35.84 -12.96
CA PHE A 23 23.33 35.66 -13.18
C PHE A 23 22.99 34.33 -13.88
N THR A 24 23.78 33.29 -13.67
CA THR A 24 23.27 31.92 -13.84
C THR A 24 22.88 31.42 -12.46
N GLN A 25 21.66 31.71 -12.03
CA GLN A 25 21.09 30.99 -10.89
C GLN A 25 21.01 29.53 -11.29
N ASN A 26 21.75 28.69 -10.56
CA ASN A 26 21.63 27.25 -10.64
C ASN A 26 20.21 26.86 -10.21
N THR A 27 19.30 26.74 -11.17
CA THR A 27 17.97 26.17 -10.93
C THR A 27 18.12 24.67 -10.76
N ASN A 28 18.54 24.25 -9.56
CA ASN A 28 18.32 22.90 -9.06
C ASN A 28 16.81 22.71 -8.91
N ASN A 29 16.08 22.60 -10.02
CA ASN A 29 14.66 22.28 -10.05
C ASN A 29 14.52 20.80 -9.74
N SER A 30 14.73 20.43 -8.47
CA SER A 30 14.24 19.16 -7.97
C SER A 30 12.73 19.17 -8.11
N ILE A 31 12.20 18.21 -8.88
CA ILE A 31 10.74 18.00 -9.04
C ILE A 31 10.07 17.73 -7.69
N PHE A 32 10.84 17.30 -6.69
CA PHE A 32 10.39 17.05 -5.33
C PHE A 32 10.99 18.05 -4.36
N ASP A 33 10.15 18.56 -3.48
CA ASP A 33 10.59 19.34 -2.34
C ASP A 33 11.53 18.47 -1.48
N GLN A 34 12.62 19.04 -0.97
CA GLN A 34 13.51 18.32 -0.06
C GLN A 34 12.85 18.23 1.31
N SER A 35 11.91 17.30 1.47
CA SER A 35 11.26 17.01 2.75
C SER A 35 12.01 15.93 3.51
N THR A 36 12.33 16.18 4.78
CA THR A 36 12.81 15.14 5.69
C THR A 36 11.62 14.41 6.29
N VAL A 37 11.46 13.12 5.99
CA VAL A 37 10.45 12.26 6.59
C VAL A 37 11.08 11.44 7.70
N LYS A 38 10.49 11.50 8.90
CA LYS A 38 10.86 10.59 10.00
C LYS A 38 9.95 9.36 9.94
N ILE A 39 10.54 8.19 9.81
CA ILE A 39 9.83 6.91 9.87
C ILE A 39 10.03 6.33 11.27
N SER A 40 8.97 5.80 11.86
CA SER A 40 9.02 5.13 13.16
C SER A 40 8.03 3.96 13.15
N PRO A 41 8.39 2.80 13.74
CA PRO A 41 7.45 1.70 13.91
C PRO A 41 6.25 2.14 14.75
N ILE A 42 5.08 1.59 14.46
CA ILE A 42 3.90 1.72 15.31
C ILE A 42 3.75 0.46 16.18
N SER A 43 3.03 0.57 17.30
CA SER A 43 2.88 -0.53 18.27
C SER A 43 2.23 -1.80 17.70
N THR A 44 1.57 -1.68 16.57
CA THR A 44 0.79 -2.75 15.93
C THR A 44 1.55 -3.52 14.86
N ASN A 45 2.73 -3.04 14.46
CA ASN A 45 3.61 -3.77 13.58
C ASN A 45 3.90 -5.17 14.14
N SER A 46 3.86 -6.18 13.29
CA SER A 46 4.35 -7.50 13.64
C SER A 46 5.88 -7.54 13.55
N ILE A 47 6.44 -8.61 14.11
CA ILE A 47 7.83 -9.03 13.86
C ILE A 47 7.99 -9.70 12.49
N HIS A 48 6.90 -9.77 11.72
CA HIS A 48 6.72 -10.47 10.47
C HIS A 48 6.53 -9.46 9.32
N SER A 49 6.17 -9.96 8.14
CA SER A 49 5.86 -9.10 6.99
C SER A 49 4.45 -8.51 7.15
N ASP A 50 4.36 -7.19 7.24
CA ASP A 50 3.09 -6.45 7.24
C ASP A 50 2.94 -5.69 5.93
N PHE A 51 1.77 -5.73 5.30
CA PHE A 51 1.54 -4.98 4.07
C PHE A 51 0.07 -4.63 3.83
N GLY A 52 -0.15 -3.80 2.80
CA GLY A 52 -1.47 -3.41 2.30
C GLY A 52 -2.36 -2.68 3.31
N PRO A 53 -1.87 -1.59 3.93
CA PRO A 53 -2.67 -0.80 4.86
C PRO A 53 -3.85 -0.13 4.15
N ALA A 54 -5.01 -0.12 4.80
CA ALA A 54 -6.20 0.60 4.37
C ALA A 54 -6.94 1.18 5.58
N ILE A 55 -7.42 2.41 5.47
CA ILE A 55 -8.29 3.00 6.50
C ILE A 55 -9.72 2.59 6.22
N VAL A 56 -10.34 1.95 7.19
CA VAL A 56 -11.74 1.52 7.15
C VAL A 56 -12.40 2.06 8.41
N GLN A 57 -13.29 3.04 8.26
CA GLN A 57 -13.84 3.81 9.38
C GLN A 57 -12.69 4.34 10.27
N ASP A 58 -12.73 4.05 11.57
CA ASP A 58 -11.76 4.53 12.56
C ASP A 58 -10.64 3.50 12.83
N SER A 59 -10.31 2.67 11.84
CA SER A 59 -9.33 1.60 12.00
C SER A 59 -8.42 1.44 10.79
N LEU A 60 -7.15 1.18 11.07
CA LEU A 60 -6.16 0.72 10.10
C LEU A 60 -6.32 -0.79 9.93
N TYR A 61 -6.72 -1.22 8.75
CA TYR A 61 -6.70 -2.62 8.32
C TYR A 61 -5.39 -2.90 7.61
N PHE A 62 -4.80 -4.06 7.85
CA PHE A 62 -3.55 -4.48 7.23
C PHE A 62 -3.41 -5.99 7.31
N THR A 63 -2.53 -6.52 6.48
CA THR A 63 -2.33 -7.95 6.33
C THR A 63 -0.98 -8.35 6.93
N THR A 64 -0.94 -9.44 7.70
CA THR A 64 0.28 -9.98 8.34
C THR A 64 0.24 -11.50 8.44
N PHE A 65 1.38 -12.15 8.69
CA PHE A 65 1.40 -13.61 8.85
C PHE A 65 0.57 -14.04 10.06
N ASN A 66 -0.09 -15.20 9.95
CA ASN A 66 -0.82 -15.79 11.07
C ASN A 66 0.13 -16.20 12.20
N ASP A 67 0.10 -15.44 13.30
CA ASP A 67 0.97 -15.63 14.47
C ASP A 67 0.96 -17.09 14.99
N LYS A 68 -0.21 -17.77 14.96
CA LYS A 68 -0.36 -19.15 15.47
C LYS A 68 0.30 -20.21 14.59
N LEU A 69 0.55 -19.91 13.31
CA LEU A 69 1.21 -20.82 12.39
C LEU A 69 2.73 -20.64 12.43
N VAL A 70 3.21 -19.41 12.68
CA VAL A 70 4.64 -19.10 12.69
C VAL A 70 5.36 -19.66 13.93
N GLU A 71 4.66 -19.78 15.07
CA GLU A 71 5.21 -20.37 16.30
C GLU A 71 5.39 -21.90 16.25
N LYS A 72 4.86 -22.59 15.24
CA LYS A 72 4.98 -24.05 15.12
C LYS A 72 6.34 -24.40 14.51
N SER A 73 7.11 -25.23 15.22
CA SER A 73 8.48 -25.65 14.88
C SER A 73 8.61 -26.54 13.63
N ASP A 74 7.51 -26.91 12.98
CA ASP A 74 7.52 -27.77 11.81
C ASP A 74 7.75 -26.96 10.52
N ASN A 75 8.88 -27.21 9.86
CA ASN A 75 9.21 -26.64 8.55
C ASN A 75 8.14 -26.89 7.47
N LYS A 76 7.29 -27.92 7.62
CA LYS A 76 6.18 -28.20 6.72
C LYS A 76 4.98 -27.27 6.94
N LEU A 77 4.80 -26.76 8.16
CA LEU A 77 3.78 -25.77 8.50
C LEU A 77 4.19 -24.35 8.10
N ARG A 78 5.50 -24.03 8.18
CA ARG A 78 6.07 -22.79 7.60
C ARG A 78 5.85 -22.64 6.09
N LYS A 79 5.80 -23.76 5.36
CA LYS A 79 5.45 -23.75 3.91
C LYS A 79 3.98 -23.41 3.63
N LYS A 80 3.17 -23.17 4.66
CA LYS A 80 1.78 -22.72 4.60
C LYS A 80 1.59 -21.41 5.38
N GLU A 81 2.58 -20.53 5.32
CA GLU A 81 2.51 -19.16 5.83
C GLU A 81 1.59 -18.33 4.92
N TYR A 82 0.30 -18.43 5.19
CA TYR A 82 -0.69 -17.52 4.61
C TYR A 82 -0.83 -16.29 5.48
N TYR A 83 -1.24 -15.23 4.82
CA TYR A 83 -1.48 -13.95 5.44
C TYR A 83 -2.93 -13.82 5.90
N ASP A 84 -3.13 -13.30 7.12
CA ASP A 84 -4.45 -13.00 7.66
C ASP A 84 -4.66 -11.48 7.74
N LEU A 85 -5.93 -11.07 7.81
CA LEU A 85 -6.33 -9.68 7.93
C LEU A 85 -6.47 -9.28 9.41
N TYR A 86 -5.85 -8.15 9.77
CA TYR A 86 -5.92 -7.57 11.10
C TYR A 86 -6.40 -6.13 11.03
N LYS A 87 -6.87 -5.59 12.15
CA LYS A 87 -7.18 -4.18 12.33
C LYS A 87 -6.58 -3.61 13.61
N ALA A 88 -6.33 -2.32 13.61
CA ALA A 88 -6.01 -1.54 14.79
C ALA A 88 -6.78 -0.21 14.78
N VAL A 89 -7.28 0.22 15.93
CA VAL A 89 -7.97 1.52 16.06
C VAL A 89 -6.94 2.63 15.83
N VAL A 90 -7.33 3.69 15.11
CA VAL A 90 -6.48 4.88 14.90
C VAL A 90 -7.03 6.10 15.64
N ASP A 91 -6.13 6.90 16.20
CA ASP A 91 -6.48 8.21 16.77
C ASP A 91 -6.66 9.28 15.69
N LYS A 92 -7.02 10.50 16.09
CA LYS A 92 -7.19 11.64 15.18
C LYS A 92 -5.89 12.09 14.51
N GLN A 93 -4.75 11.65 15.03
CA GLN A 93 -3.41 11.94 14.51
C GLN A 93 -2.91 10.80 13.60
N GLY A 94 -3.67 9.72 13.43
CA GLY A 94 -3.32 8.56 12.62
C GLY A 94 -2.43 7.54 13.33
N ASN A 95 -2.19 7.67 14.64
CA ASN A 95 -1.45 6.66 15.40
C ASN A 95 -2.37 5.50 15.77
N THR A 96 -1.85 4.28 15.76
CA THR A 96 -2.60 3.13 16.26
C THR A 96 -2.68 3.11 17.78
N ILE A 97 -3.83 2.67 18.30
CA ILE A 97 -4.12 2.57 19.72
C ILE A 97 -4.32 1.10 20.08
N GLY A 98 -3.56 0.61 21.05
CA GLY A 98 -3.66 -0.75 21.56
C GLY A 98 -3.00 -1.80 20.66
N GLU A 99 -3.44 -3.05 20.79
CA GLU A 99 -2.94 -4.20 20.03
C GLU A 99 -3.71 -4.39 18.72
N ARG A 100 -3.09 -5.07 17.76
CA ARG A 100 -3.78 -5.50 16.55
C ARG A 100 -4.79 -6.60 16.87
N ILE A 101 -5.95 -6.55 16.21
CA ILE A 101 -7.05 -7.48 16.40
C ILE A 101 -7.25 -8.25 15.09
N PRO A 102 -7.22 -9.60 15.09
CA PRO A 102 -7.53 -10.37 13.89
C PRO A 102 -9.00 -10.19 13.50
N ILE A 103 -9.26 -10.03 12.21
CA ILE A 103 -10.60 -10.15 11.65
C ILE A 103 -10.93 -11.64 11.59
N ASN A 104 -12.12 -12.05 12.05
CA ASN A 104 -12.47 -13.48 12.10
C ASN A 104 -13.70 -13.82 11.23
N GLU A 105 -14.43 -12.81 10.78
CA GLU A 105 -15.73 -12.96 10.13
C GLU A 105 -15.64 -13.65 8.77
N PHE A 106 -14.51 -13.52 8.06
CA PHE A 106 -14.35 -14.01 6.69
C PHE A 106 -12.94 -14.48 6.35
N ILE A 107 -12.12 -14.76 7.36
CA ILE A 107 -10.79 -15.34 7.14
C ILE A 107 -10.90 -16.77 6.62
N THR A 108 -10.02 -17.09 5.69
CA THR A 108 -9.89 -18.36 4.99
C THR A 108 -8.72 -19.16 5.56
N HIS A 109 -8.47 -20.34 5.00
CA HIS A 109 -7.23 -21.09 5.27
C HIS A 109 -6.04 -20.64 4.40
N TYR A 110 -6.23 -19.60 3.59
CA TYR A 110 -5.28 -19.07 2.60
C TYR A 110 -5.06 -17.56 2.81
N ASN A 111 -4.49 -16.85 1.84
CA ASN A 111 -4.21 -15.42 2.02
C ASN A 111 -5.51 -14.61 2.04
N ASP A 112 -5.60 -13.72 3.02
CA ASP A 112 -6.67 -12.75 3.24
C ASP A 112 -6.13 -11.32 3.29
N GLY A 113 -6.74 -10.50 2.44
CA GLY A 113 -6.31 -9.14 2.21
C GLY A 113 -5.23 -9.03 1.12
N PRO A 114 -4.80 -7.80 0.81
CA PRO A 114 -5.25 -6.54 1.38
C PRO A 114 -6.70 -6.18 1.01
N VAL A 115 -7.19 -5.13 1.67
CA VAL A 115 -8.54 -4.62 1.49
C VAL A 115 -8.59 -3.23 0.87
N SER A 116 -9.71 -2.91 0.24
CA SER A 116 -10.06 -1.56 -0.22
C SER A 116 -11.49 -1.26 0.20
N TRP A 117 -11.75 -0.07 0.75
CA TRP A 117 -13.06 0.28 1.29
C TRP A 117 -13.70 1.43 0.52
N CYS A 118 -14.92 1.21 0.05
CA CYS A 118 -15.73 2.25 -0.55
C CYS A 118 -16.58 2.95 0.52
N THR A 119 -16.23 4.18 0.87
CA THR A 119 -16.99 4.99 1.83
C THR A 119 -18.42 5.26 1.38
N LYS A 120 -18.65 5.36 0.06
CA LYS A 120 -19.95 5.68 -0.54
C LYS A 120 -20.94 4.51 -0.48
N THR A 121 -20.47 3.29 -0.73
CA THR A 121 -21.34 2.09 -0.71
C THR A 121 -21.24 1.30 0.59
N GLY A 122 -20.24 1.59 1.42
CA GLY A 122 -19.91 0.83 2.62
C GLY A 122 -19.28 -0.54 2.35
N GLU A 123 -18.91 -0.82 1.10
CA GLU A 123 -18.37 -2.11 0.66
C GLU A 123 -16.88 -2.23 0.97
N LEU A 124 -16.49 -3.36 1.55
CA LEU A 124 -15.11 -3.75 1.75
C LEU A 124 -14.74 -4.82 0.73
N PHE A 125 -13.81 -4.49 -0.15
CA PHE A 125 -13.28 -5.40 -1.15
C PHE A 125 -12.03 -6.05 -0.59
N ILE A 126 -11.99 -7.38 -0.59
CA ILE A 126 -10.96 -8.19 0.06
C ILE A 126 -10.33 -9.08 -1.00
N THR A 127 -9.00 -9.06 -1.09
CA THR A 127 -8.29 -10.03 -1.92
C THR A 127 -8.17 -11.34 -1.16
N GLN A 128 -8.55 -12.46 -1.78
CA GLN A 128 -8.43 -13.80 -1.19
C GLN A 128 -7.88 -14.78 -2.20
N ASN A 129 -7.35 -15.92 -1.76
CA ASN A 129 -7.20 -17.06 -2.66
C ASN A 129 -8.55 -17.76 -2.93
N TYR A 130 -8.64 -18.50 -4.03
CA TYR A 130 -9.68 -19.51 -4.17
C TYR A 130 -9.48 -20.64 -3.16
N GLU A 131 -10.55 -21.02 -2.47
CA GLU A 131 -10.59 -22.26 -1.70
C GLU A 131 -11.00 -23.39 -2.65
N ASP A 132 -10.06 -24.24 -3.04
CA ASP A 132 -10.36 -25.37 -3.92
C ASP A 132 -11.14 -26.46 -3.16
N GLN A 133 -12.47 -26.48 -3.31
CA GLN A 133 -13.29 -27.58 -2.79
C GLN A 133 -13.12 -28.89 -3.60
N SER A 134 -12.53 -28.82 -4.80
CA SER A 134 -12.37 -29.94 -5.75
C SER A 134 -10.98 -30.58 -5.74
N ALA A 135 -10.00 -29.98 -5.05
CA ALA A 135 -8.61 -30.44 -4.93
C ALA A 135 -8.44 -31.88 -4.41
N LYS A 136 -9.46 -32.49 -3.79
CA LYS A 136 -9.42 -33.92 -3.45
C LYS A 136 -9.30 -34.85 -4.66
N LEU A 137 -9.51 -34.37 -5.90
CA LEU A 137 -9.61 -35.19 -7.10
C LEU A 137 -8.54 -34.96 -8.18
N LYS A 138 -7.55 -34.07 -8.00
CA LYS A 138 -6.54 -33.80 -9.05
C LYS A 138 -5.10 -33.89 -8.53
N PRO A 139 -4.51 -35.09 -8.44
CA PRO A 139 -3.24 -35.29 -7.74
C PRO A 139 -1.96 -34.77 -8.44
N PHE A 140 -2.01 -34.02 -9.55
CA PHE A 140 -0.79 -33.74 -10.34
C PHE A 140 -0.73 -32.41 -11.12
N GLN A 141 -1.47 -31.37 -10.74
CA GLN A 141 -1.21 -30.03 -11.30
C GLN A 141 -0.44 -29.20 -10.28
N ASN A 142 0.58 -28.47 -10.73
CA ASN A 142 1.18 -27.38 -9.96
C ASN A 142 0.02 -26.43 -9.56
N GLU A 143 -0.47 -26.54 -8.33
CA GLU A 143 -1.62 -25.79 -7.83
C GLU A 143 -1.23 -24.31 -7.72
N ILE A 144 -1.44 -23.56 -8.81
CA ILE A 144 -1.36 -22.11 -8.76
C ILE A 144 -2.62 -21.64 -8.02
N ASN A 145 -2.44 -21.21 -6.77
CA ASN A 145 -3.52 -20.62 -5.99
C ASN A 145 -3.81 -19.22 -6.51
N HIS A 146 -4.76 -19.11 -7.44
CA HIS A 146 -5.21 -17.84 -7.99
C HIS A 146 -5.91 -16.98 -6.92
N LEU A 147 -5.86 -15.67 -7.13
CA LEU A 147 -6.56 -14.69 -6.29
C LEU A 147 -7.95 -14.38 -6.84
N ARG A 148 -8.86 -14.02 -5.94
CA ARG A 148 -10.20 -13.50 -6.22
C ARG A 148 -10.48 -12.29 -5.34
N ILE A 149 -11.42 -11.45 -5.75
CA ILE A 149 -11.95 -10.37 -4.91
C ILE A 149 -13.28 -10.81 -4.30
N MET A 150 -13.39 -10.72 -2.98
CA MET A 150 -14.65 -10.84 -2.25
C MET A 150 -15.12 -9.45 -1.81
N ILE A 151 -16.42 -9.23 -1.74
CA ILE A 151 -17.03 -7.98 -1.31
C ILE A 151 -17.83 -8.25 -0.04
N ALA A 152 -17.52 -7.55 1.05
CA ALA A 152 -18.24 -7.62 2.32
C ALA A 152 -19.00 -6.32 2.61
N LYS A 153 -20.13 -6.42 3.32
CA LYS A 153 -20.85 -5.30 3.93
C LYS A 153 -21.08 -5.54 5.42
N GLN A 154 -21.18 -4.45 6.19
CA GLN A 154 -21.54 -4.51 7.60
C GLN A 154 -23.05 -4.65 7.78
N ILE A 155 -23.47 -5.60 8.63
CA ILE A 155 -24.83 -5.74 9.14
C ILE A 155 -24.73 -5.80 10.67
N ASN A 156 -25.41 -4.87 11.35
CA ASN A 156 -25.36 -4.74 12.83
C ASN A 156 -23.92 -4.61 13.39
N GLY A 157 -23.06 -3.86 12.70
CA GLY A 157 -21.69 -3.60 13.14
C GLY A 157 -20.69 -4.74 12.91
N ARG A 158 -21.07 -5.80 12.19
CA ARG A 158 -20.18 -6.91 11.82
C ARG A 158 -20.18 -7.12 10.31
N TRP A 159 -19.05 -7.52 9.74
CA TRP A 159 -18.97 -7.92 8.33
C TRP A 159 -19.77 -9.22 8.12
N ASP A 160 -20.66 -9.26 7.13
CA ASP A 160 -21.58 -10.39 6.95
C ASP A 160 -21.84 -10.75 5.49
N GLN A 161 -22.26 -9.78 4.65
CA GLN A 161 -22.64 -10.09 3.27
C GLN A 161 -21.41 -10.25 2.37
N LEU A 162 -20.84 -11.45 2.33
CA LEU A 162 -19.75 -11.80 1.41
C LEU A 162 -20.27 -12.30 0.06
N VAL A 163 -19.94 -11.58 -1.01
CA VAL A 163 -20.21 -12.00 -2.39
C VAL A 163 -18.94 -11.93 -3.24
N ALA A 164 -18.84 -12.80 -4.24
CA ALA A 164 -17.72 -12.76 -5.17
C ALA A 164 -17.87 -11.57 -6.14
N PHE A 165 -16.76 -10.88 -6.43
CA PHE A 165 -16.72 -9.89 -7.49
C PHE A 165 -17.04 -10.54 -8.85
N PRO A 166 -17.95 -9.96 -9.66
CA PRO A 166 -18.50 -10.62 -10.85
C PRO A 166 -17.47 -10.95 -11.95
N TYR A 167 -16.31 -10.28 -11.95
CA TYR A 167 -15.25 -10.49 -12.95
C TYR A 167 -14.11 -11.38 -12.44
N ASN A 168 -14.27 -12.02 -11.29
CA ASN A 168 -13.34 -13.06 -10.86
C ASN A 168 -13.31 -14.21 -11.87
N ASN A 169 -12.15 -14.86 -12.01
CA ASN A 169 -11.98 -16.04 -12.84
C ASN A 169 -11.11 -17.08 -12.10
N PRO A 170 -11.43 -18.39 -12.12
CA PRO A 170 -10.63 -19.40 -11.45
C PRO A 170 -9.30 -19.70 -12.16
N GLU A 171 -9.15 -19.35 -13.44
CA GLU A 171 -7.97 -19.64 -14.26
C GLU A 171 -6.90 -18.54 -14.19
N TYR A 172 -7.19 -17.40 -13.57
CA TYR A 172 -6.23 -16.31 -13.37
C TYR A 172 -6.56 -15.46 -12.14
N SER A 173 -5.56 -14.77 -11.61
CA SER A 173 -5.72 -13.94 -10.42
C SER A 173 -6.41 -12.61 -10.72
N VAL A 174 -7.43 -12.28 -9.92
CA VAL A 174 -8.03 -10.95 -9.82
C VAL A 174 -7.94 -10.53 -8.36
N GLY A 175 -7.29 -9.41 -8.07
CA GLY A 175 -6.98 -9.02 -6.69
C GLY A 175 -6.42 -7.61 -6.57
N HIS A 176 -6.19 -7.19 -5.32
CA HIS A 176 -5.63 -5.90 -4.92
C HIS A 176 -6.40 -4.69 -5.51
N PRO A 177 -7.72 -4.60 -5.24
CA PRO A 177 -8.53 -3.50 -5.76
C PRO A 177 -8.06 -2.16 -5.20
N ALA A 178 -8.26 -1.12 -6.00
CA ALA A 178 -8.18 0.27 -5.58
C ALA A 178 -9.50 0.95 -5.92
N ILE A 179 -9.99 1.78 -5.00
CA ILE A 179 -11.28 2.46 -5.09
C ILE A 179 -11.02 3.95 -5.06
N THR A 180 -11.72 4.69 -5.91
CA THR A 180 -11.60 6.14 -5.97
C THR A 180 -12.49 6.79 -4.91
N GLU A 181 -12.30 8.09 -4.64
CA GLU A 181 -13.20 8.82 -3.74
C GLU A 181 -14.67 8.75 -4.21
N SER A 182 -14.90 8.69 -5.52
CA SER A 182 -16.24 8.60 -6.11
C SER A 182 -16.90 7.21 -6.01
N GLY A 183 -16.14 6.20 -5.57
CA GLY A 183 -16.44 4.77 -5.74
C GLY A 183 -15.83 4.29 -7.05
#